data_AF-A0A6J0W1P7-F1
#
_entry.id   AF-A0A6J0W1P7-F1
#
_cell.length_a   1.000
_cell.length_b   1.000
_cell.length_c   1.000
_cell.angle_alpha   90.00
_cell.angle_beta   90.00
_cell.angle_gamma   90.00
#
_symmetry.space_group_name_H-M   'P 1'
#
loop_
_entity.id
_entity.type
_entity.pdbx_description
1 polymer ?
#
loop_
_entity_poly.entity_id
_entity_poly.type
_entity_poly.pdbx_seq_one_letter_code
_entity_poly.pdbx_strand_id
1 'polypeptide(L)'
;MASLSCGTAVCVVCLEKPKYRCPACRVPYCSLPCFRKHKEQCKPAAGPVEKKIRSALTAKTKKPVENEDDDDDSVADFLNSDEEEDRVSLQNLKNLGESAALKSLLLNPHLRQLMVDLDRADDKAKLMRACMLEPLFVEFADCCLRIVEPSQNEDP
;
A
#
# COMPACT_ATOMS: atom_id res chain seq x y z
N MET A 1 36.35 12.90 -27.47
CA MET A 1 35.44 11.89 -28.04
C MET A 1 34.40 11.56 -26.98
N ALA A 2 33.24 12.22 -27.00
CA ALA A 2 32.15 11.94 -26.06
C ALA A 2 31.20 10.95 -26.73
N SER A 3 31.10 9.77 -26.13
CA SER A 3 30.31 8.64 -26.62
C SER A 3 28.86 9.04 -26.88
N LEU A 4 28.45 8.87 -28.14
CA LEU A 4 27.07 8.91 -28.60
C LEU A 4 26.27 7.80 -27.93
N SER A 5 25.22 8.14 -27.18
CA SER A 5 24.08 7.25 -26.98
C SER A 5 22.84 8.03 -26.52
N CYS A 6 22.37 8.97 -27.35
CA CYS A 6 20.95 9.34 -27.33
C CYS A 6 20.21 8.25 -28.11
N GLY A 7 19.93 7.12 -27.46
CA GLY A 7 19.10 6.08 -28.04
C GLY A 7 17.67 6.60 -28.13
N THR A 8 17.24 7.02 -29.32
CA THR A 8 15.84 7.33 -29.60
C THR A 8 15.03 6.06 -29.40
N ALA A 9 14.47 5.90 -28.20
CA ALA A 9 13.54 4.82 -27.92
C ALA A 9 12.32 5.03 -28.82
N VAL A 10 12.02 4.05 -29.67
CA VAL A 10 10.85 4.02 -30.57
C VAL A 10 9.91 2.90 -30.13
N CYS A 11 8.63 3.02 -30.42
CA CYS A 11 7.69 1.95 -30.15
C CYS A 11 8.12 0.67 -30.87
N VAL A 12 8.20 -0.45 -30.14
CA VAL A 12 8.59 -1.74 -30.73
C VAL A 12 7.63 -2.27 -31.79
N VAL A 13 6.39 -1.76 -31.82
CA VAL A 13 5.35 -2.21 -32.76
C VAL A 13 5.17 -1.24 -33.94
N CYS A 14 5.13 0.06 -33.65
CA CYS A 14 4.72 1.10 -34.59
C CYS A 14 5.89 2.01 -35.03
N LEU A 15 7.06 1.90 -34.39
CA LEU A 15 8.25 2.77 -34.55
C LEU A 15 8.02 4.27 -34.30
N GLU A 16 6.83 4.69 -33.87
CA GLU A 16 6.54 6.06 -33.46
C GLU A 16 7.11 6.39 -32.07
N LYS A 17 6.98 7.66 -31.66
CA LYS A 17 7.38 8.13 -30.32
C LYS A 17 6.64 7.33 -29.24
N PRO A 18 7.35 6.59 -28.38
CA PRO A 18 6.73 5.78 -27.35
C PRO A 18 6.28 6.68 -26.20
N LYS A 19 5.09 6.39 -25.67
CA LYS A 19 4.53 7.07 -24.50
C LYS A 19 4.68 6.22 -23.23
N TYR A 20 4.84 4.91 -23.38
CA TYR A 20 4.79 3.95 -22.27
C TYR A 20 5.88 2.87 -22.40
N ARG A 21 6.10 2.10 -21.33
CA ARG A 21 7.04 0.95 -21.30
C ARG A 21 6.38 -0.29 -20.72
N CYS A 22 6.67 -1.46 -21.28
CA CYS A 22 6.13 -2.73 -20.79
C CYS A 22 6.72 -3.09 -19.41
N PRO A 23 5.92 -3.50 -18.42
CA PRO A 23 6.43 -3.85 -17.08
C PRO A 23 7.26 -5.15 -17.07
N ALA A 24 6.98 -6.09 -17.97
CA ALA A 24 7.64 -7.41 -17.99
C ALA A 24 9.01 -7.41 -18.67
N CYS A 25 9.21 -6.59 -19.71
CA CYS A 25 10.44 -6.56 -20.52
C CYS A 25 11.03 -5.16 -20.69
N ARG A 26 10.41 -4.12 -20.10
CA ARG A 26 10.82 -2.70 -20.17
C ARG A 26 10.88 -2.09 -21.59
N VAL A 27 10.39 -2.80 -22.60
CA VAL A 27 10.39 -2.33 -24.00
C VAL A 27 9.38 -1.17 -24.20
N PRO A 28 9.76 -0.10 -24.93
CA PRO A 28 8.91 1.06 -25.22
C PRO A 28 7.76 0.77 -26.20
N TYR A 29 6.58 1.36 -25.97
CA TYR A 29 5.41 1.30 -26.85
C TYR A 29 4.60 2.62 -26.92
N CYS A 30 3.88 2.84 -28.01
CA CYS A 30 3.13 4.07 -28.29
C CYS A 30 1.71 4.08 -27.69
N SER A 31 1.00 2.94 -27.67
CA SER A 31 -0.42 2.87 -27.30
C SER A 31 -0.88 1.47 -26.85
N LEU A 32 -2.07 1.36 -26.25
CA LEU A 32 -2.69 0.09 -25.85
C LEU A 32 -2.77 -0.98 -26.97
N PRO A 33 -3.13 -0.67 -28.23
CA PRO A 33 -3.10 -1.67 -29.30
C PRO A 33 -1.67 -2.18 -29.57
N CYS A 34 -0.65 -1.33 -29.43
CA CYS A 34 0.75 -1.77 -29.52
C CYS A 34 1.15 -2.62 -28.31
N PHE A 35 0.64 -2.32 -27.12
CA PHE A 35 0.85 -3.18 -25.96
C PHE A 35 0.24 -4.58 -26.14
N ARG A 36 -0.98 -4.68 -26.66
CA ARG A 36 -1.63 -5.99 -26.90
C ARG A 36 -0.86 -6.83 -27.91
N LYS A 37 -0.46 -6.23 -29.04
CA LYS A 37 0.41 -6.88 -30.05
C LYS A 37 1.75 -7.32 -29.47
N HIS A 38 2.36 -6.48 -28.64
CA HIS A 38 3.61 -6.82 -27.96
C HIS A 38 3.43 -7.92 -26.91
N LYS A 39 2.33 -7.93 -26.15
CA LYS A 39 2.06 -8.87 -25.05
C LYS A 39 2.09 -10.32 -25.52
N GLU A 40 1.59 -10.60 -26.72
CA GLU A 40 1.62 -11.95 -27.33
C GLU A 40 3.04 -12.48 -27.57
N GLN A 41 4.01 -11.58 -27.77
CA GLN A 41 5.41 -11.90 -28.07
C GLN A 41 6.36 -11.46 -26.94
N CYS A 42 5.80 -11.04 -25.80
CA CYS A 42 6.55 -10.48 -24.71
C CYS A 42 7.28 -11.59 -23.95
N LYS A 43 8.60 -11.58 -24.03
CA LYS A 43 9.46 -12.43 -23.20
C LYS A 43 9.89 -11.62 -21.97
N PRO A 44 9.50 -12.00 -20.74
CA PRO A 44 9.98 -11.32 -19.56
C PRO A 44 11.50 -11.47 -19.48
N ALA A 45 12.20 -10.36 -19.25
CA ALA A 45 13.65 -10.41 -19.06
C ALA A 45 13.92 -11.09 -17.70
N ALA A 46 14.40 -12.32 -17.72
CA ALA A 46 14.89 -12.99 -16.52
C ALA A 46 16.14 -12.26 -16.01
N GLY A 47 16.05 -11.68 -14.82
CA GLY A 47 17.15 -11.09 -14.05
C GLY A 47 16.78 -11.03 -12.56
N PRO A 48 17.75 -11.17 -11.64
CA PRO A 48 17.59 -11.94 -10.42
C PRO A 48 17.15 -11.14 -9.18
N VAL A 49 16.50 -11.86 -8.27
CA VAL A 49 16.36 -11.54 -6.84
C VAL A 49 17.75 -11.31 -6.24
N GLU A 50 18.02 -10.12 -5.69
CA GLU A 50 19.01 -9.97 -4.63
C GLU A 50 18.50 -9.06 -3.50
N LYS A 51 18.19 -9.73 -2.39
CA LYS A 51 18.11 -9.16 -1.05
C LYS A 51 19.49 -8.60 -0.70
N LYS A 52 19.60 -7.34 -0.25
CA LYS A 52 20.72 -6.90 0.59
C LYS A 52 20.34 -5.72 1.47
N ILE A 53 20.11 -6.06 2.73
CA ILE A 53 20.30 -5.22 3.91
C ILE A 53 21.74 -4.68 3.87
N ARG A 54 21.93 -3.37 4.06
CA ARG A 54 23.06 -2.77 4.80
C ARG A 54 22.79 -1.30 5.09
N SER A 55 22.64 -1.03 6.38
CA SER A 55 22.70 0.28 7.02
C SER A 55 24.05 0.97 6.77
N ALA A 56 24.03 2.30 6.56
CA ALA A 56 25.05 3.22 7.04
C ALA A 56 24.52 4.66 7.00
N LEU A 57 24.51 5.31 8.17
CA LEU A 57 24.22 6.73 8.35
C LEU A 57 25.31 7.58 7.69
N THR A 58 24.90 8.69 7.05
CA THR A 58 25.67 9.96 7.10
C THR A 58 24.70 11.13 7.10
N ALA A 59 24.67 11.84 8.23
CA ALA A 59 24.04 13.13 8.38
C ALA A 59 24.89 14.22 7.69
N LYS A 60 24.24 15.14 6.95
CA LYS A 60 24.46 16.59 7.12
C LYS A 60 23.43 17.45 6.37
N THR A 61 22.80 18.29 7.17
CA THR A 61 22.00 19.50 6.95
C THR A 61 22.54 20.45 5.86
N LYS A 62 21.64 21.03 5.04
CA LYS A 62 21.37 22.50 4.90
C LYS A 62 20.35 22.78 3.75
N LYS A 63 19.23 23.42 4.11
CA LYS A 63 18.29 24.23 3.25
C LYS A 63 18.96 25.59 2.91
N PRO A 64 18.35 26.56 2.18
CA PRO A 64 17.24 26.59 1.19
C PRO A 64 17.73 27.23 -0.17
N VAL A 65 17.00 27.42 -1.27
CA VAL A 65 15.92 28.40 -1.56
C VAL A 65 15.57 28.30 -3.08
N GLU A 66 14.27 28.42 -3.40
CA GLU A 66 13.54 28.89 -4.61
C GLU A 66 14.05 28.56 -6.04
N ASN A 67 13.18 27.96 -6.84
CA ASN A 67 12.65 28.56 -8.09
C ASN A 67 11.28 27.93 -8.40
N GLU A 68 10.35 28.81 -8.75
CA GLU A 68 8.95 28.54 -9.11
C GLU A 68 8.84 28.03 -10.55
N ASP A 69 7.65 27.48 -10.84
CA ASP A 69 7.07 27.17 -12.15
C ASP A 69 7.63 25.95 -12.91
N ASP A 70 6.92 24.81 -12.78
CA ASP A 70 6.28 24.13 -13.93
C ASP A 70 5.34 23.05 -13.39
N ASP A 71 4.13 23.01 -13.93
CA ASP A 71 3.00 22.16 -13.59
C ASP A 71 3.35 20.66 -13.42
N ASP A 72 3.64 20.24 -12.18
CA ASP A 72 3.56 18.84 -11.78
C ASP A 72 2.10 18.53 -11.42
N ASP A 73 1.38 18.06 -12.43
CA ASP A 73 0.12 17.34 -12.36
C ASP A 73 0.27 16.22 -11.31
N SER A 74 0.04 16.57 -10.05
CA SER A 74 0.08 15.69 -8.88
C SER A 74 -1.09 14.72 -8.92
N VAL A 75 -1.03 13.76 -9.86
CA VAL A 75 -1.86 12.55 -9.89
C VAL A 75 -1.51 11.57 -8.77
N ALA A 76 -0.62 11.96 -7.85
CA ALA A 76 -0.24 11.17 -6.68
C ALA A 76 -1.31 11.10 -5.58
N ASP A 77 -2.37 11.90 -5.67
CA ASP A 77 -3.45 11.94 -4.66
C ASP A 77 -4.59 10.94 -4.95
N PHE A 78 -4.77 10.52 -6.20
CA PHE A 78 -5.89 9.63 -6.59
C PHE A 78 -5.72 8.16 -6.16
N LEU A 79 -4.57 7.75 -5.63
CA LEU A 79 -4.31 6.35 -5.24
C LEU A 79 -4.14 6.15 -3.74
N ASN A 80 -4.19 7.20 -2.92
CA ASN A 80 -4.08 7.10 -1.46
C ASN A 80 -5.38 7.43 -0.71
N SER A 81 -6.42 7.93 -1.37
CA SER A 81 -7.65 8.35 -0.68
C SER A 81 -8.42 7.17 -0.06
N ASP A 82 -8.49 6.03 -0.76
CA ASP A 82 -9.25 4.85 -0.29
C ASP A 82 -8.57 4.16 0.93
N GLU A 83 -7.23 4.29 1.07
CA GLU A 83 -6.48 3.63 2.16
C GLU A 83 -6.60 4.35 3.51
N GLU A 84 -6.98 5.62 3.49
CA GLU A 84 -7.09 6.48 4.67
C GLU A 84 -8.50 6.42 5.28
N GLU A 85 -9.52 6.12 4.47
CA GLU A 85 -10.92 6.05 4.90
C GLU A 85 -11.20 4.84 5.82
N ASP A 86 -10.55 3.70 5.56
CA ASP A 86 -10.63 2.50 6.41
C ASP A 86 -9.83 2.62 7.73
N ARG A 87 -9.08 3.72 7.94
CA ARG A 87 -8.27 3.90 9.15
C ARG A 87 -9.10 4.52 10.27
N VAL A 88 -9.09 3.87 11.43
CA VAL A 88 -9.71 4.39 12.64
C VAL A 88 -8.97 5.64 13.13
N SER A 89 -9.71 6.73 13.36
CA SER A 89 -9.17 7.99 13.87
C SER A 89 -8.57 7.83 15.28
N LEU A 90 -7.58 8.67 15.63
CA LEU A 90 -6.95 8.64 16.97
C LEU A 90 -7.95 8.90 18.10
N GLN A 91 -9.03 9.64 17.84
CA GLN A 91 -10.07 9.89 18.82
C GLN A 91 -10.89 8.62 19.08
N ASN A 92 -11.28 7.90 18.03
CA ASN A 92 -11.98 6.62 18.16
C ASN A 92 -11.11 5.56 18.87
N LEU A 93 -9.80 5.55 18.62
CA LEU A 93 -8.84 4.73 19.36
C LEU A 93 -8.79 5.04 20.87
N LYS A 94 -8.91 6.31 21.26
CA LYS A 94 -9.01 6.67 22.69
C LYS A 94 -10.34 6.21 23.29
N ASN A 95 -11.44 6.37 22.55
CA ASN A 95 -12.77 5.92 22.99
C ASN A 95 -12.80 4.40 23.22
N LEU A 96 -12.14 3.62 22.36
CA LEU A 96 -11.94 2.17 22.56
C LEU A 96 -11.25 1.89 23.90
N GLY A 97 -10.22 2.68 24.24
CA GLY A 97 -9.50 2.60 25.50
C GLY A 97 -10.24 3.12 26.73
N GLU A 98 -11.37 3.82 26.57
CA GLU A 98 -12.21 4.28 27.68
C GLU A 98 -13.35 3.31 28.00
N SER A 99 -13.80 2.54 27.00
CA SER A 99 -14.86 1.54 27.14
C SER A 99 -14.56 0.46 28.19
N ALA A 100 -15.42 0.38 29.20
CA ALA A 100 -15.32 -0.62 30.26
C ALA A 100 -15.60 -2.05 29.74
N ALA A 101 -16.49 -2.20 28.76
CA ALA A 101 -16.80 -3.49 28.15
C ALA A 101 -15.60 -4.03 27.36
N LEU A 102 -14.91 -3.17 26.62
CA LEU A 102 -13.72 -3.57 25.87
C LEU A 102 -12.59 -3.96 26.84
N LYS A 103 -12.38 -3.17 27.91
CA LYS A 103 -11.41 -3.49 28.97
C LYS A 103 -11.67 -4.83 29.66
N SER A 104 -12.93 -5.17 29.93
CA SER A 104 -13.26 -6.45 30.57
C SER A 104 -12.96 -7.63 29.64
N LEU A 105 -13.21 -7.51 28.34
CA LEU A 105 -12.83 -8.50 27.34
C LEU A 105 -11.30 -8.67 27.26
N LEU A 106 -10.52 -7.57 27.34
CA LEU A 106 -9.05 -7.62 27.36
C LEU A 106 -8.44 -8.20 28.65
N LEU A 107 -9.21 -8.41 29.72
CA LEU A 107 -8.70 -9.13 30.90
C LEU A 107 -8.31 -10.58 30.55
N ASN A 108 -8.92 -11.15 29.50
CA ASN A 108 -8.61 -12.49 29.05
C ASN A 108 -7.18 -12.55 28.47
N PRO A 109 -6.29 -13.41 29.01
CA PRO A 109 -4.92 -13.52 28.52
C PRO A 109 -4.84 -14.09 27.09
N HIS A 110 -5.76 -14.99 26.74
CA HIS A 110 -5.84 -15.59 25.40
C HIS A 110 -6.07 -14.54 24.31
N LEU A 111 -7.00 -13.61 24.55
CA LEU A 111 -7.33 -12.56 23.60
C LEU A 111 -6.14 -11.61 23.38
N ARG A 112 -5.43 -11.26 24.44
CA ARG A 112 -4.20 -10.45 24.35
C ARG A 112 -3.11 -11.16 23.56
N GLN A 113 -2.94 -12.46 23.77
CA GLN A 113 -1.98 -13.25 23.01
C GLN A 113 -2.37 -13.29 21.53
N LEU A 114 -3.64 -13.53 21.23
CA LEU A 114 -4.17 -13.54 19.87
C LEU A 114 -3.91 -12.21 19.15
N MET A 115 -4.15 -11.07 19.81
CA MET A 115 -3.85 -9.75 19.25
C MET A 115 -2.36 -9.54 18.96
N VAL A 116 -1.48 -9.97 19.87
CA VAL A 116 -0.02 -9.88 19.70
C VAL A 116 0.46 -10.78 18.57
N ASP A 117 -0.10 -11.97 18.45
CA ASP A 117 0.23 -12.91 17.38
C ASP A 117 -0.26 -12.39 16.03
N LEU A 118 -1.45 -11.77 15.98
CA LEU A 118 -1.99 -11.14 14.78
C LEU A 118 -1.12 -9.97 14.30
N ASP A 119 -0.63 -9.13 15.21
CA ASP A 119 0.25 -8.02 14.87
C ASP A 119 1.60 -8.49 14.31
N ARG A 120 2.16 -9.55 14.90
CA ARG A 120 3.48 -10.11 14.55
C ARG A 120 3.47 -11.10 13.39
N ALA A 121 2.31 -11.62 12.99
CA ALA A 121 2.24 -12.68 11.98
C ALA A 121 2.72 -12.24 10.60
N ASP A 122 3.45 -13.13 9.94
CA ASP A 122 3.89 -12.94 8.55
C ASP A 122 2.70 -12.94 7.56
N ASP A 123 1.68 -13.76 7.83
CA ASP A 123 0.45 -13.85 7.02
C ASP A 123 -0.77 -13.40 7.85
N LYS A 124 -0.95 -12.08 7.90
CA LYS A 124 -2.05 -11.41 8.61
C LYS A 124 -3.42 -11.81 8.05
N ALA A 125 -3.53 -12.03 6.73
CA ALA A 125 -4.80 -12.37 6.11
C ALA A 125 -5.28 -13.76 6.53
N LYS A 126 -4.38 -14.76 6.57
CA LYS A 126 -4.71 -16.10 7.04
C LYS A 126 -5.04 -16.10 8.52
N LEU A 127 -4.25 -15.41 9.34
CA LEU A 127 -4.49 -15.38 10.78
C LEU A 127 -5.76 -14.62 11.14
N MET A 128 -6.07 -13.51 10.45
CA MET A 128 -7.33 -12.79 10.62
C MET A 128 -8.53 -13.71 10.38
N ARG A 129 -8.51 -14.53 9.32
CA ARG A 129 -9.59 -15.50 9.06
C ARG A 129 -9.73 -16.52 10.18
N ALA A 130 -8.62 -16.99 10.76
CA ALA A 130 -8.65 -17.92 11.88
C ALA A 130 -9.17 -17.26 13.17
N CYS A 131 -8.76 -16.02 13.45
CA CYS A 131 -9.23 -15.25 14.61
C CYS A 131 -10.74 -14.99 14.52
N MET A 132 -11.27 -14.74 13.31
CA MET A 132 -12.70 -14.56 13.10
C MET A 132 -13.55 -15.83 13.35
N LEU A 133 -12.92 -17.00 13.54
CA LEU A 133 -13.62 -18.22 13.97
C LEU A 133 -13.68 -18.34 15.50
N GLU A 134 -12.89 -17.56 16.24
CA GLU A 134 -12.91 -17.58 17.70
C GLU A 134 -14.00 -16.66 18.24
N PRO A 135 -14.95 -17.17 19.05
CA PRO A 135 -16.07 -16.36 19.54
C PRO A 135 -15.61 -15.17 20.38
N LEU A 136 -14.54 -15.33 21.16
CA LEU A 136 -13.97 -14.25 21.97
C LEU A 136 -13.43 -13.10 21.12
N PHE A 137 -12.81 -13.41 19.98
CA PHE A 137 -12.28 -12.38 19.09
C PHE A 137 -13.41 -11.69 18.32
N VAL A 138 -14.44 -12.43 17.93
CA VAL A 138 -15.64 -11.86 17.29
C VAL A 138 -16.36 -10.90 18.22
N GLU A 139 -16.57 -11.26 19.49
CA GLU A 139 -17.16 -10.35 20.50
C GLU A 139 -16.34 -9.09 20.70
N PHE A 140 -15.01 -9.23 20.70
CA PHE A 140 -14.10 -8.09 20.78
C PHE A 140 -14.18 -7.19 19.54
N ALA A 141 -14.17 -7.77 18.34
CA ALA A 141 -14.30 -7.04 17.09
C ALA A 141 -15.64 -6.30 17.03
N ASP A 142 -16.75 -6.95 17.39
CA ASP A 142 -18.07 -6.33 17.44
C ASP A 142 -18.13 -5.16 18.43
N CYS A 143 -17.53 -5.32 19.61
CA CYS A 143 -17.42 -4.25 20.59
C CYS A 143 -16.59 -3.06 20.06
N CYS A 144 -15.52 -3.33 19.32
CA CYS A 144 -14.72 -2.29 18.67
C CYS A 144 -15.54 -1.56 17.60
N LEU A 145 -16.17 -2.31 16.69
CA LEU A 145 -16.98 -1.79 15.58
C LEU A 145 -18.09 -0.87 16.09
N ARG A 146 -18.80 -1.26 17.15
CA ARG A 146 -19.85 -0.42 17.77
C ARG A 146 -19.37 0.95 18.26
N ILE A 147 -18.09 1.05 18.63
CA ILE A 147 -17.49 2.29 19.14
C ILE A 147 -16.96 3.15 17.98
N VAL A 148 -16.36 2.53 16.96
CA VAL A 148 -15.75 3.24 15.83
C VAL A 148 -16.78 3.62 14.76
N GLU A 149 -17.82 2.81 14.59
CA GLU A 149 -18.95 2.98 13.69
C GLU A 149 -20.24 3.00 14.54
N PRO A 150 -20.55 4.12 15.21
CA PRO A 150 -21.86 4.28 15.82
C PRO A 150 -22.89 4.37 14.70
N SER A 151 -23.53 3.25 14.39
CA SER A 151 -24.62 3.18 13.40
C SER A 151 -25.61 4.32 13.64
N GLN A 152 -25.80 5.20 12.66
CA GLN A 152 -26.86 6.23 12.69
C GLN A 152 -28.27 5.64 12.51
N ASN A 153 -28.48 4.39 12.88
CA ASN A 153 -29.74 3.69 12.69
C ASN A 153 -30.27 3.21 14.05
N GLU A 154 -30.83 4.14 14.81
CA GLU A 154 -32.06 3.97 15.62
C GLU A 154 -32.67 5.36 15.81
N ASP A 155 -33.10 5.99 14.71
CA ASP A 155 -34.12 7.03 14.78
C ASP A 155 -35.48 6.34 15.05
N PRO A 156 -36.30 6.85 15.99
CA PRO A 156 -37.51 6.21 16.54
C PRO A 156 -38.69 6.11 15.58
#